data_AF-A0A2E5YRM7-F1
#
_entry.id   AF-A0A2E5YRM7-F1
#
_cell.length_a   1.000
_cell.length_b   1.000
_cell.length_c   1.000
_cell.angle_alpha   90.00
_cell.angle_beta   90.00
_cell.angle_gamma   90.00
#
_symmetry.space_group_name_H-M   'P 1'
#
loop_
_entity.id
_entity.type
_entity.pdbx_description
1 polymer ?
#
loop_
_entity_poly.entity_id
_entity_poly.type
_entity_poly.pdbx_seq_one_letter_code
_entity_poly.pdbx_strand_id
1 'polypeptide(L)'
;MAGGGRVRRYGEVIAEFRSDTVTRATREMWEAMANARVGDDVHGEDPTVNELEERVVGRVGMETALCLPNATQANLVAVLSHCGRGGEFSSGVSYHVFQDEAGGASALGASSAIRLPSMTRDRSARSGQPRRSPLFDLPAALSRKHGLGKGSADRSNRCVGGGRARVGTADPSRRATR
;
A
#
# COMPACT_ATOMS: atom_id res chain seq x y z
N MET A 1 -48.43 13.37 -20.76
CA MET A 1 -47.14 12.73 -21.07
C MET A 1 -46.51 12.24 -19.77
N ALA A 2 -46.84 11.03 -19.33
CA ALA A 2 -46.32 10.43 -18.10
C ALA A 2 -45.18 9.46 -18.44
N GLY A 3 -43.94 9.91 -18.30
CA GLY A 3 -42.75 9.06 -18.43
C GLY A 3 -42.48 8.29 -17.14
N GLY A 4 -43.25 7.23 -16.90
CA GLY A 4 -43.04 6.31 -15.78
C GLY A 4 -41.79 5.47 -15.99
N GLY A 5 -40.65 5.96 -15.50
CA GLY A 5 -39.40 5.19 -15.44
C GLY A 5 -39.61 3.95 -14.56
N ARG A 6 -39.54 2.75 -15.16
CA ARG A 6 -39.58 1.48 -14.43
C ARG A 6 -38.34 1.37 -13.54
N VAL A 7 -38.46 1.74 -12.27
CA VAL A 7 -37.50 1.36 -11.23
C VAL A 7 -37.56 -0.16 -11.14
N ARG A 8 -36.50 -0.84 -11.57
CA ARG A 8 -36.36 -2.28 -11.35
C ARG A 8 -36.23 -2.51 -9.85
N ARG A 9 -37.33 -2.89 -9.21
CA ARG A 9 -37.36 -3.37 -7.84
C ARG A 9 -36.68 -4.74 -7.84
N TYR A 10 -35.36 -4.77 -7.66
CA TYR A 10 -34.68 -6.01 -7.34
C TYR A 10 -35.33 -6.55 -6.06
N GLY A 11 -35.68 -7.84 -6.05
CA GLY A 11 -36.22 -8.50 -4.87
C GLY A 11 -35.27 -8.35 -3.67
N GLU A 12 -35.75 -8.71 -2.48
CA GLU A 12 -34.93 -8.72 -1.27
C GLU A 12 -33.60 -9.43 -1.52
N VAL A 13 -32.47 -8.75 -1.27
CA VAL A 13 -31.13 -9.31 -1.48
C VAL A 13 -30.85 -10.29 -0.35
N ILE A 14 -30.98 -11.58 -0.64
CA ILE A 14 -30.78 -12.66 0.34
C ILE A 14 -29.28 -12.86 0.66
N ALA A 15 -28.39 -12.61 -0.31
CA ALA A 15 -26.94 -12.66 -0.13
C ALA A 15 -26.23 -11.77 -1.17
N GLU A 16 -25.15 -11.10 -0.76
CA GLU A 16 -24.36 -10.18 -1.59
C GLU A 16 -22.92 -10.72 -1.72
N PHE A 17 -22.47 -10.97 -2.96
CA PHE A 17 -21.18 -11.62 -3.27
C PHE A 17 -20.28 -10.81 -4.20
N ARG A 18 -20.62 -9.55 -4.52
CA ARG A 18 -19.80 -8.72 -5.41
C ARG A 18 -18.42 -8.42 -4.82
N SER A 19 -18.34 -8.21 -3.50
CA SER A 19 -17.10 -7.94 -2.78
C SER A 19 -17.36 -8.05 -1.27
N ASP A 20 -16.34 -8.40 -0.50
CA ASP A 20 -16.33 -8.31 0.96
C ASP A 20 -16.47 -6.87 1.49
N THR A 21 -16.14 -5.85 0.70
CA THR A 21 -16.32 -4.42 1.04
C THR A 21 -17.78 -4.01 1.30
N VAL A 22 -18.75 -4.83 0.91
CA VAL A 22 -20.18 -4.60 1.21
C VAL A 22 -20.57 -4.98 2.65
N THR A 23 -19.63 -5.55 3.41
CA THR A 23 -19.84 -5.98 4.80
C THR A 23 -20.30 -4.79 5.65
N ARG A 24 -21.32 -5.02 6.47
CA ARG A 24 -21.85 -4.03 7.42
C ARG A 24 -21.32 -4.32 8.81
N ALA A 25 -21.00 -3.27 9.57
CA ALA A 25 -20.61 -3.39 10.96
C ALA A 25 -21.70 -4.10 11.78
N THR A 26 -21.30 -5.02 12.66
CA THR A 26 -22.22 -5.70 13.58
C THR A 26 -22.71 -4.75 14.68
N ARG A 27 -23.70 -5.17 15.47
CA ARG A 27 -24.20 -4.35 16.58
C ARG A 27 -23.09 -4.05 17.60
N GLU A 28 -22.27 -5.04 17.92
CA GLU A 28 -21.16 -4.90 18.86
C GLU A 28 -20.11 -3.92 18.34
N MET A 29 -19.86 -3.91 17.02
CA MET A 29 -19.00 -2.91 16.39
C MET A 29 -19.60 -1.51 16.50
N TRP A 30 -20.92 -1.36 16.28
CA TRP A 30 -21.61 -0.08 16.45
C TRP A 30 -21.55 0.42 17.90
N GLU A 31 -21.76 -0.45 18.87
CA GLU A 31 -21.64 -0.12 20.29
C GLU A 31 -20.20 0.27 20.66
N ALA A 32 -19.19 -0.44 20.14
CA ALA A 32 -17.79 -0.09 20.35
C ALA A 32 -17.44 1.28 19.75
N MET A 33 -17.90 1.58 18.53
CA MET A 33 -17.70 2.88 17.88
C MET A 33 -18.39 4.01 18.66
N ALA A 34 -19.63 3.78 19.12
CA ALA A 34 -20.40 4.78 19.86
C ALA A 34 -19.79 5.12 21.24
N ASN A 35 -19.10 4.17 21.85
CA ASN A 35 -18.47 4.34 23.18
C ASN A 35 -16.96 4.60 23.10
N ALA A 36 -16.37 4.71 21.91
CA ALA A 36 -14.95 4.95 21.74
C ALA A 36 -14.56 6.32 22.33
N ARG A 37 -13.41 6.37 23.02
CA ARG A 37 -12.83 7.64 23.46
C ARG A 37 -12.12 8.26 22.27
N VAL A 38 -12.52 9.46 21.89
CA VAL A 38 -11.95 10.17 20.74
C VAL A 38 -11.15 11.38 21.19
N GLY A 39 -10.20 11.80 20.37
CA GLY A 39 -9.35 12.96 20.59
C GLY A 39 -8.92 13.60 19.27
N ASP A 40 -7.92 14.48 19.33
CA ASP A 40 -7.33 15.07 18.12
C ASP A 40 -6.16 14.21 17.62
N ASP A 41 -6.41 13.45 16.56
CA ASP A 41 -5.42 12.59 15.92
C ASP A 41 -4.23 13.36 15.32
N VAL A 42 -4.44 14.61 14.85
CA VAL A 42 -3.35 15.43 14.28
C VAL A 42 -2.29 15.74 15.34
N HIS A 43 -2.71 15.87 16.60
CA HIS A 43 -1.82 16.08 17.75
C HIS A 43 -1.43 14.77 18.46
N GLY A 44 -1.89 13.61 17.99
CA GLY A 44 -1.64 12.30 18.60
C GLY A 44 -2.42 12.06 19.89
N GLU A 45 -3.51 12.78 20.10
CA GLU A 45 -4.30 12.78 21.34
C GLU A 45 -5.53 11.86 21.26
N ASP A 46 -5.76 11.17 20.13
CA ASP A 46 -6.85 10.18 20.02
C ASP A 46 -6.44 8.82 20.62
N PRO A 47 -6.99 8.43 21.78
CA PRO A 47 -6.57 7.21 22.45
C PRO A 47 -7.02 5.94 21.70
N THR A 48 -8.11 6.00 20.92
CA THR A 48 -8.61 4.84 20.18
C THR A 48 -7.74 4.55 18.96
N VAL A 49 -7.29 5.60 18.26
CA VAL A 49 -6.33 5.45 17.15
C VAL A 49 -4.99 4.92 17.65
N ASN A 50 -4.44 5.52 18.70
CA ASN A 50 -3.17 5.09 19.30
C ASN A 50 -3.22 3.61 19.72
N GLU A 51 -4.30 3.18 20.39
CA GLU A 51 -4.47 1.79 20.79
C GLU A 51 -4.57 0.84 19.57
N LEU A 52 -5.27 1.25 18.50
CA LEU A 52 -5.35 0.48 17.27
C LEU A 52 -3.96 0.28 16.64
N GLU A 53 -3.18 1.35 16.53
CA GLU A 53 -1.85 1.33 15.94
C GLU A 53 -0.88 0.47 16.76
N GLU A 54 -0.87 0.61 18.09
CA GLU A 54 -0.06 -0.22 18.99
C GLU A 54 -0.41 -1.71 18.87
N ARG A 55 -1.71 -2.04 18.81
CA ARG A 55 -2.18 -3.43 18.60
C ARG A 55 -1.72 -3.98 17.25
N VAL A 56 -1.70 -3.16 16.20
CA VAL A 56 -1.22 -3.57 14.86
C VAL A 56 0.29 -3.79 14.90
N VAL A 57 1.06 -2.86 15.46
CA VAL A 57 2.51 -2.95 15.65
C VAL A 57 2.90 -4.28 16.29
N GLY A 58 2.23 -4.64 17.41
CA GLY A 58 2.48 -5.90 18.11
C GLY A 58 2.13 -7.15 17.30
N ARG A 59 1.18 -7.07 16.35
CA ARG A 59 0.79 -8.20 15.49
C ARG A 59 1.71 -8.39 14.29
N VAL A 60 2.20 -7.31 13.69
CA VAL A 60 3.01 -7.37 12.46
C VAL A 60 4.51 -7.36 12.72
N GLY A 61 4.95 -7.02 13.94
CA GLY A 61 6.37 -6.95 14.30
C GLY A 61 7.11 -5.78 13.63
N MET A 62 6.40 -4.69 13.35
CA MET A 62 6.98 -3.43 12.84
C MET A 62 7.29 -2.48 14.00
N GLU A 63 7.96 -1.37 13.73
CA GLU A 63 8.28 -0.36 14.75
C GLU A 63 7.09 0.57 15.03
N THR A 64 6.32 0.92 13.99
CA THR A 64 5.19 1.86 14.05
C THR A 64 4.08 1.43 13.08
N ALA A 65 2.88 1.95 13.27
CA ALA A 65 1.76 1.83 12.34
C ALA A 65 1.14 3.22 12.12
N LEU A 66 0.32 3.36 11.08
CA LEU A 66 -0.44 4.58 10.80
C LEU A 66 -1.84 4.20 10.33
N CYS A 67 -2.87 4.69 11.00
CA CYS A 67 -4.26 4.52 10.62
C CYS A 67 -4.60 5.47 9.47
N LEU A 68 -5.14 4.93 8.37
CA LEU A 68 -5.49 5.71 7.18
C LEU A 68 -6.94 5.44 6.77
N PRO A 69 -7.64 6.42 6.17
CA PRO A 69 -9.05 6.29 5.84
C PRO A 69 -9.38 5.12 4.89
N ASN A 70 -8.44 4.76 4.00
CA ASN A 70 -8.61 3.67 3.05
C ASN A 70 -7.27 3.10 2.57
N ALA A 71 -7.33 1.90 1.98
CA ALA A 71 -6.15 1.20 1.48
C ALA A 71 -5.46 1.90 0.30
N THR A 72 -6.21 2.61 -0.55
CA THR A 72 -5.64 3.40 -1.67
C THR A 72 -4.73 4.51 -1.15
N GLN A 73 -5.14 5.23 -0.11
CA GLN A 73 -4.30 6.23 0.55
C GLN A 73 -3.10 5.58 1.25
N ALA A 74 -3.28 4.39 1.85
CA ALA A 74 -2.17 3.64 2.46
C ALA A 74 -1.10 3.26 1.44
N ASN A 75 -1.49 2.72 0.29
CA ASN A 75 -0.55 2.40 -0.78
C ASN A 75 0.13 3.64 -1.33
N LEU A 76 -0.61 4.73 -1.53
CA LEU A 76 -0.03 6.01 -1.97
C LEU A 76 1.01 6.53 -0.97
N VAL A 77 0.67 6.62 0.32
CA VAL A 77 1.59 7.08 1.37
C VAL A 77 2.83 6.20 1.42
N ALA A 78 2.67 4.87 1.29
CA ALA A 78 3.79 3.95 1.24
C ALA A 78 4.72 4.24 0.05
N VAL A 79 4.17 4.42 -1.17
CA VAL A 79 4.97 4.75 -2.35
C VAL A 79 5.68 6.10 -2.17
N LEU A 80 4.98 7.14 -1.71
CA LEU A 80 5.57 8.47 -1.51
C LEU A 80 6.65 8.50 -0.42
N SER A 81 6.51 7.66 0.62
CA SER A 81 7.49 7.56 1.70
C SER A 81 8.75 6.80 1.25
N HIS A 82 8.60 5.83 0.34
CA HIS A 82 9.70 5.05 -0.17
C HIS A 82 10.36 5.64 -1.43
N CYS A 83 9.63 6.42 -2.23
CA CYS A 83 10.09 6.93 -3.52
C CYS A 83 10.09 8.46 -3.53
N GLY A 84 11.23 9.04 -3.88
CA GLY A 84 11.30 10.46 -4.20
C GLY A 84 10.64 10.78 -5.54
N ARG A 85 10.48 12.08 -5.81
CA ARG A 85 10.04 12.56 -7.13
C ARG A 85 11.01 12.11 -8.21
N GLY A 86 10.49 11.60 -9.32
CA GLY A 86 11.29 10.98 -10.39
C GLY A 86 11.88 9.61 -10.01
N GLY A 87 11.50 9.06 -8.85
CA GLY A 87 11.85 7.72 -8.43
C GLY A 87 11.00 6.65 -9.10
N GLU A 88 11.44 5.41 -8.96
CA GLU A 88 10.77 4.24 -9.54
C GLU A 88 10.42 3.21 -8.46
N PHE A 89 9.24 2.59 -8.60
CA PHE A 89 8.82 1.44 -7.79
C PHE A 89 8.37 0.29 -8.67
N SER A 90 8.59 -0.94 -8.23
CA SER A 90 8.18 -2.14 -8.97
C SER A 90 6.78 -2.58 -8.54
N SER A 91 5.88 -2.83 -9.49
CA SER A 91 4.55 -3.38 -9.22
C SER A 91 4.14 -4.40 -10.26
N GLY A 92 3.40 -5.42 -9.83
CA GLY A 92 2.69 -6.31 -10.75
C GLY A 92 1.65 -5.54 -11.55
N VAL A 93 1.50 -5.85 -12.85
CA VAL A 93 0.50 -5.20 -13.72
C VAL A 93 -0.94 -5.41 -13.29
N SER A 94 -1.22 -6.38 -12.40
CA SER A 94 -2.56 -6.71 -11.89
C SER A 94 -2.75 -6.35 -10.41
N TYR A 95 -1.85 -5.57 -9.82
CA TYR A 95 -1.98 -5.14 -8.43
C TYR A 95 -2.79 -3.83 -8.34
N HIS A 96 -3.56 -3.66 -7.25
CA HIS A 96 -4.44 -2.51 -7.04
C HIS A 96 -3.70 -1.17 -7.19
N VAL A 97 -2.51 -1.04 -6.58
CA VAL A 97 -1.66 0.16 -6.68
C VAL A 97 -1.35 0.57 -8.12
N PHE A 98 -1.41 -0.37 -9.07
CA PHE A 98 -1.22 -0.11 -10.49
C PHE A 98 -2.54 0.03 -11.27
N GLN A 99 -3.55 -0.82 -11.02
CA GLN A 99 -4.80 -0.84 -11.82
C GLN A 99 -5.93 0.03 -11.26
N ASP A 100 -6.17 0.00 -9.95
CA ASP A 100 -7.45 0.44 -9.35
C ASP A 100 -7.31 1.70 -8.48
N GLU A 101 -6.14 2.34 -8.50
CA GLU A 101 -5.84 3.51 -7.66
C GLU A 101 -5.61 4.78 -8.50
N ALA A 102 -6.17 4.81 -9.71
CA ALA A 102 -6.17 5.95 -10.62
C ALA A 102 -4.78 6.55 -10.94
N GLY A 103 -3.71 5.78 -10.76
CA GLY A 103 -2.34 6.23 -10.98
C GLY A 103 -1.86 7.30 -10.00
N GLY A 104 -2.37 7.29 -8.75
CA GLY A 104 -2.02 8.29 -7.73
C GLY A 104 -0.51 8.46 -7.50
N ALA A 105 0.26 7.38 -7.54
CA ALA A 105 1.73 7.41 -7.43
C ALA A 105 2.39 8.28 -8.52
N SER A 106 1.91 8.19 -9.76
CA SER A 106 2.41 9.01 -10.87
C SER A 106 1.93 10.45 -10.76
N ALA A 107 0.64 10.64 -10.49
CA ALA A 107 -0.01 11.95 -10.49
C ALA A 107 0.46 12.85 -9.34
N LEU A 108 0.62 12.30 -8.14
CA LEU A 108 0.94 13.05 -6.93
C LEU A 108 2.42 12.89 -6.53
N GLY A 109 3.01 11.73 -6.76
CA GLY A 109 4.39 11.42 -6.38
C GLY A 109 5.44 11.71 -7.43
N ALA A 110 5.04 11.93 -8.69
CA ALA A 110 5.94 11.90 -9.84
C ALA A 110 6.82 10.64 -9.86
N SER A 111 6.30 9.51 -9.36
CA SER A 111 6.99 8.23 -9.31
C SER A 111 6.49 7.33 -10.45
N SER A 112 7.41 6.65 -11.12
CA SER A 112 7.07 5.75 -12.22
C SER A 112 7.00 4.30 -11.75
N ALA A 113 6.02 3.55 -12.25
CA ALA A 113 5.89 2.13 -11.96
C ALA A 113 6.67 1.28 -12.98
N ILE A 114 7.67 0.52 -12.51
CA ILE A 114 8.23 -0.60 -13.25
C ILE A 114 7.20 -1.73 -13.23
N ARG A 115 6.67 -2.03 -14.41
CA ARG A 115 5.63 -3.03 -14.60
C ARG A 115 6.23 -4.42 -14.68
N LEU A 116 5.93 -5.24 -13.67
CA LEU A 116 6.28 -6.65 -13.66
C LEU A 116 5.07 -7.49 -14.09
N PRO A 117 5.27 -8.59 -14.83
CA PRO A 117 4.21 -9.55 -15.08
C PRO A 117 3.59 -9.99 -13.75
N SER A 118 2.27 -9.89 -13.62
CA SER A 118 1.62 -10.41 -12.42
C SER A 118 1.78 -11.92 -12.43
N MET A 119 2.18 -12.50 -11.30
CA MET A 119 1.99 -13.92 -11.02
C MET A 119 0.49 -14.16 -10.85
N THR A 120 -0.28 -14.06 -11.92
CA THR A 120 -1.58 -14.72 -11.96
C THR A 120 -1.23 -16.20 -11.79
N ARG A 121 -1.65 -16.78 -10.66
CA ARG A 121 -1.74 -18.24 -10.56
C ARG A 121 -2.64 -18.66 -11.71
N ASP A 122 -2.04 -19.02 -12.83
CA ASP A 122 -2.75 -19.64 -13.93
C ASP A 122 -3.33 -20.94 -13.35
N ARG A 123 -4.60 -20.88 -12.94
CA ARG A 123 -5.32 -22.05 -12.43
C ARG A 123 -5.48 -23.12 -13.52
N SER A 124 -5.22 -22.79 -14.79
CA SER A 124 -5.33 -23.73 -15.91
C SER A 124 -4.09 -24.62 -16.08
N ALA A 125 -2.96 -24.31 -15.45
CA ALA A 125 -1.74 -25.12 -15.52
C ALA A 125 -1.66 -26.20 -14.40
N ARG A 126 -2.73 -27.00 -14.20
CA ARG A 126 -2.59 -28.30 -13.51
C ARG A 126 -2.19 -29.37 -14.52
N SER A 127 -0.97 -29.29 -15.02
CA SER A 127 -0.28 -30.44 -15.63
C SER A 127 1.12 -30.54 -15.03
N GLY A 128 1.19 -31.13 -13.84
CA GLY A 128 2.24 -32.07 -13.44
C GLY A 128 3.73 -31.72 -13.63
N GLN A 129 4.15 -30.46 -13.71
CA GLN A 129 5.58 -30.12 -13.70
C GLN A 129 5.93 -29.06 -12.65
N PRO A 130 6.97 -29.29 -11.81
CA PRO A 130 7.45 -28.29 -10.88
C PRO A 130 8.12 -27.16 -11.67
N ARG A 131 7.41 -26.04 -11.85
CA ARG A 131 7.96 -24.85 -12.49
C ARG A 131 8.83 -24.10 -11.49
N ARG A 132 10.15 -24.13 -11.71
CA ARG A 132 11.13 -23.27 -11.03
C ARG A 132 10.77 -21.80 -11.26
N SER A 133 10.91 -20.97 -10.23
CA SER A 133 10.71 -19.53 -10.32
C SER A 133 11.70 -18.92 -11.33
N PRO A 134 11.26 -18.15 -12.34
CA PRO A 134 12.17 -17.48 -13.28
C PRO A 134 12.97 -16.35 -12.62
N LEU A 135 12.66 -16.01 -11.37
CA LEU A 135 13.39 -15.01 -10.58
C LEU A 135 14.74 -15.51 -10.03
N PHE A 136 15.02 -16.81 -10.06
CA PHE A 136 16.29 -17.37 -9.53
C PHE A 136 17.32 -17.76 -10.60
N ASP A 137 16.95 -17.71 -11.89
CA ASP A 137 17.83 -18.05 -13.02
C ASP A 137 18.01 -16.85 -13.98
N LEU A 138 18.24 -15.65 -13.44
CA LEU A 138 18.82 -14.55 -14.22
C LEU A 138 20.34 -14.77 -14.23
N PRO A 139 20.96 -15.17 -15.36
CA PRO A 139 22.41 -15.16 -15.43
C PRO A 139 22.91 -13.73 -15.26
N ALA A 140 24.05 -13.59 -14.58
CA ALA A 140 24.81 -12.37 -14.36
C ALA A 140 25.27 -11.72 -15.69
N ALA A 141 24.33 -11.22 -16.49
CA ALA A 141 24.55 -10.68 -17.84
C ALA A 141 24.27 -9.17 -17.94
N LEU A 142 24.34 -8.46 -16.81
CA LEU A 142 24.31 -7.00 -16.75
C LEU A 142 25.51 -6.42 -16.00
N SER A 143 26.66 -7.11 -16.07
CA SER A 143 27.96 -6.58 -15.69
C SER A 143 28.91 -6.66 -16.89
N ARG A 144 28.87 -5.61 -17.73
CA ARG A 144 29.96 -5.08 -18.56
C ARG A 144 29.41 -4.09 -19.60
N LYS A 145 29.30 -2.82 -19.20
CA LYS A 145 29.59 -1.70 -20.10
C LYS A 145 30.65 -0.81 -19.42
N HIS A 146 31.89 -1.28 -19.41
CA HIS A 146 33.04 -0.39 -19.55
C HIS A 146 33.26 -0.20 -21.05
N GLY A 147 33.42 0.99 -21.60
CA GLY A 147 33.42 2.31 -20.99
C GLY A 147 33.49 3.36 -22.08
N LEU A 148 33.13 4.59 -21.72
CA LEU A 148 33.70 5.85 -22.22
C LEU A 148 33.25 6.91 -21.22
N GLY A 149 34.22 7.54 -20.56
CA GLY A 149 34.00 8.34 -19.37
C GLY A 149 33.30 9.67 -19.61
N LYS A 150 32.63 10.15 -18.57
CA LYS A 150 32.77 11.47 -17.94
C LYS A 150 31.83 11.50 -16.72
N GLY A 151 32.35 11.97 -15.59
CA GLY A 151 31.70 11.86 -14.28
C GLY A 151 30.36 12.59 -14.19
N SER A 152 29.34 11.88 -13.73
CA SER A 152 28.19 12.42 -13.02
C SER A 152 27.69 11.34 -12.07
N ALA A 153 27.27 11.75 -10.88
CA ALA A 153 26.90 10.87 -9.79
C ALA A 153 25.71 9.96 -10.15
N ASP A 154 25.98 8.66 -10.31
CA ASP A 154 24.96 7.62 -10.47
C ASP A 154 24.30 7.33 -9.11
N ARG A 155 23.24 8.09 -8.80
CA ARG A 155 22.26 7.70 -7.79
C ARG A 155 21.22 6.85 -8.52
N SER A 156 21.34 5.54 -8.43
CA SER A 156 20.31 4.64 -8.93
C SER A 156 18.99 4.93 -8.19
N ASN A 157 18.03 5.58 -8.85
CA ASN A 157 16.70 5.98 -8.35
C ASN A 157 15.74 4.78 -8.08
N ARG A 158 16.29 3.57 -7.94
CA ARG A 158 15.52 2.35 -7.77
C ARG A 158 15.29 2.09 -6.29
N CYS A 159 14.07 2.34 -5.83
CA CYS A 159 13.68 2.01 -4.48
C CYS A 159 13.28 0.54 -4.41
N VAL A 160 14.21 -0.31 -3.96
CA VAL A 160 13.92 -1.70 -3.58
C VAL A 160 13.61 -1.68 -2.09
N GLY A 161 12.41 -2.11 -1.70
CA GLY A 161 11.91 -2.10 -0.33
C GLY A 161 12.68 -3.05 0.62
N GLY A 162 13.93 -2.71 0.93
CA GLY A 162 14.80 -3.48 1.82
C GLY A 162 15.79 -2.62 2.63
N GLY A 163 15.63 -1.29 2.63
CA GLY A 163 16.48 -0.40 3.42
C GLY A 163 15.91 -0.19 4.82
N ARG A 164 16.58 -0.72 5.85
CA ARG A 164 16.38 -0.25 7.24
C ARG A 164 16.55 1.27 7.27
N ALA A 165 15.48 1.99 7.56
CA ALA A 165 15.57 3.42 7.84
C ALA A 165 16.51 3.60 9.05
N ARG A 166 17.59 4.35 8.88
CA ARG A 166 18.40 4.77 10.04
C ARG A 166 17.61 5.86 10.76
N VAL A 167 16.93 5.48 11.84
CA VAL A 167 16.34 6.41 12.78
C VAL A 167 17.49 7.12 13.51
N GLY A 168 17.59 8.44 13.34
CA GLY A 168 18.39 9.26 14.24
C GLY A 168 17.74 9.23 15.60
N THR A 169 18.46 8.77 16.62
CA THR A 169 17.98 8.79 18.01
C THR A 169 17.80 10.24 18.44
N ALA A 170 16.56 10.69 18.54
CA ALA A 170 16.24 11.96 19.18
C ALA A 170 16.48 11.81 20.70
N ASP A 171 17.46 12.55 21.21
CA ASP A 171 17.77 12.67 22.63
C ASP A 171 16.64 13.44 23.35
N PRO A 172 15.90 12.81 24.29
CA PRO A 172 14.76 13.43 24.97
C PRO A 172 15.17 14.56 25.94
N SER A 173 16.47 14.83 26.14
CA SER A 173 16.94 15.86 27.08
C SER A 173 16.97 17.30 26.53
N ARG A 174 16.65 17.52 25.24
CA ARG A 174 16.78 18.86 24.60
C ARG A 174 15.51 19.68 24.47
N ARG A 175 14.37 19.26 25.05
CA ARG A 175 13.10 20.00 24.97
C ARG A 175 12.80 20.80 26.24
N ALA A 176 13.68 21.72 26.60
CA ALA A 176 13.39 22.78 27.58
C ALA A 176 14.33 23.96 27.34
N THR A 177 13.93 24.89 26.47
CA THR A 177 14.17 26.36 26.50
C THR A 177 13.94 26.93 25.10
N ARG A 178 12.72 27.37 24.81
CA ARG A 178 12.42 28.64 24.12
C ARG A 178 10.92 28.83 23.99
#